data_AF-A0A383DXP7-F1
#
_entry.id   AF-A0A383DXP7-F1
#
_cell.length_a   1.000
_cell.length_b   1.000
_cell.length_c   1.000
_cell.angle_alpha   90.00
_cell.angle_beta   90.00
_cell.angle_gamma   90.00
#
_symmetry.space_group_name_H-M   'P 1'
#
loop_
_entity.id
_entity.type
_entity.pdbx_description
1 polymer ?
#
loop_
_entity_poly.entity_id
_entity_poly.type
_entity_poly.pdbx_seq_one_letter_code
_entity_poly.pdbx_strand_id
1 'polypeptide(L)'
;MQLYNKIDTWIFDLDNTLYSADSGIFQQVHKLMGKFIVEHLNVNINEAKTIQRKYYKKHGTTLRGLMDNHGIDPDSFLEEVHKLDYSIVSPNLKLAKNLENLNGKKFIFTNANKKHADIILDKLQIANLFEGIFDIKMANYIP
;
A
#
# COMPACT_ATOMS: atom_id res chain seq x y z
N MET A 1 -23.81 18.77 -9.98
CA MET A 1 -23.56 18.16 -11.30
C MET A 1 -22.44 18.82 -12.12
N GLN A 2 -21.96 20.04 -11.82
CA GLN A 2 -21.02 20.77 -12.70
C GLN A 2 -19.51 20.43 -12.57
N LEU A 3 -19.07 19.74 -11.51
CA LEU A 3 -17.65 19.41 -11.31
C LEU A 3 -17.24 18.07 -11.96
N TYR A 4 -18.07 17.03 -11.85
CA TYR A 4 -17.76 15.69 -12.37
C TYR A 4 -17.45 15.64 -13.87
N ASN A 5 -18.12 16.46 -14.67
CA ASN A 5 -17.90 16.51 -16.13
C ASN A 5 -16.62 17.27 -16.54
N LYS A 6 -15.91 17.89 -15.59
CA LYS A 6 -14.64 18.58 -15.82
C LYS A 6 -13.43 17.82 -15.28
N ILE A 7 -13.65 16.73 -14.54
CA ILE A 7 -12.57 15.90 -14.03
C ILE A 7 -12.12 14.99 -15.17
N ASP A 8 -10.87 15.15 -15.59
CA ASP A 8 -10.24 14.32 -16.61
C ASP A 8 -9.27 13.28 -16.04
N THR A 9 -8.96 13.37 -14.74
CA THR A 9 -7.94 12.57 -14.07
C THR A 9 -8.34 12.27 -12.62
N TRP A 10 -8.17 11.02 -12.23
CA TRP A 10 -8.46 10.50 -10.90
C TRP A 10 -7.22 9.85 -10.29
N ILE A 11 -6.97 10.12 -9.01
CA ILE A 11 -5.91 9.50 -8.24
C ILE A 11 -6.57 8.66 -7.15
N PHE A 12 -6.17 7.40 -7.06
CA PHE A 12 -6.69 6.45 -6.08
C PHE A 12 -5.58 5.96 -5.18
N ASP A 13 -5.80 6.07 -3.88
CA ASP A 13 -5.11 5.22 -2.93
C ASP A 13 -5.51 3.74 -3.12
N LEU A 14 -4.65 2.82 -2.71
CA LEU A 14 -4.83 1.38 -2.91
C LEU A 14 -5.32 0.70 -1.62
N ASP A 15 -4.44 0.66 -0.61
CA ASP A 15 -4.63 -0.09 0.62
C ASP A 15 -5.78 0.47 1.45
N ASN A 16 -6.72 -0.39 1.84
CA ASN A 16 -7.93 0.02 2.59
C ASN A 16 -8.85 1.02 1.84
N THR A 17 -8.60 1.26 0.55
CA THR A 17 -9.39 2.13 -0.33
C THR A 17 -10.06 1.33 -1.44
N LEU A 18 -9.28 0.64 -2.30
CA LEU A 18 -9.81 -0.20 -3.38
C LEU A 18 -10.23 -1.60 -2.89
N TYR A 19 -9.89 -1.94 -1.65
CA TYR A 19 -10.39 -3.11 -0.95
C TYR A 19 -10.59 -2.78 0.54
N SER A 20 -11.42 -3.56 1.23
CA SER A 20 -11.75 -3.31 2.63
C SER A 20 -10.54 -3.48 3.55
N ALA A 21 -10.46 -2.68 4.61
CA ALA A 21 -9.50 -2.87 5.70
C ALA A 21 -9.63 -4.23 6.40
N ASP A 22 -10.83 -4.82 6.34
CA ASP A 22 -11.12 -6.14 6.92
C ASP A 22 -10.76 -7.30 5.95
N SER A 23 -10.14 -7.01 4.80
CA SER A 23 -9.73 -8.03 3.81
C SER A 23 -8.69 -9.03 4.32
N GLY A 24 -7.98 -8.72 5.40
CA GLY A 24 -6.89 -9.54 5.93
C GLY A 24 -5.49 -9.19 5.40
N ILE A 25 -5.39 -8.41 4.33
CA ILE A 25 -4.11 -8.02 3.73
C ILE A 25 -3.27 -7.18 4.70
N PHE A 26 -3.84 -6.11 5.25
CA PHE A 26 -3.11 -5.21 6.15
C PHE A 26 -2.72 -5.89 7.47
N GLN A 27 -3.49 -6.89 7.90
CA GLN A 27 -3.18 -7.69 9.09
C GLN A 27 -1.94 -8.57 8.88
N GLN A 28 -1.77 -9.13 7.68
CA GLN A 28 -0.56 -9.83 7.28
C GLN A 28 0.65 -8.87 7.21
N VAL A 29 0.48 -7.70 6.59
CA VAL A 29 1.52 -6.65 6.53
C VAL A 29 1.99 -6.27 7.95
N HIS A 30 1.05 -6.01 8.87
CA HIS A 30 1.36 -5.71 10.27
C HIS A 30 2.16 -6.82 10.95
N LYS A 31 1.80 -8.08 10.71
CA LYS A 31 2.51 -9.24 11.27
C LYS A 31 3.93 -9.35 10.74
N LEU A 32 4.12 -9.22 9.42
CA LEU A 32 5.44 -9.31 8.78
C LEU A 32 6.32 -8.13 9.16
N MET A 33 5.77 -6.91 9.18
CA MET A 33 6.48 -5.71 9.63
C MET A 33 6.95 -5.83 11.08
N GLY A 34 6.09 -6.35 11.98
CA GLY A 34 6.48 -6.59 13.36
C GLY A 34 7.64 -7.59 13.48
N LYS A 35 7.61 -8.67 12.71
CA LYS A 35 8.71 -9.65 12.65
C LYS A 35 10.00 -9.05 12.11
N PHE A 36 9.91 -8.30 11.00
CA PHE A 36 11.04 -7.62 10.40
C PHE A 36 11.76 -6.74 11.42
N ILE A 37 11.00 -5.91 12.16
CA ILE A 37 11.56 -5.01 13.18
C ILE A 37 12.21 -5.79 14.33
N VAL A 38 11.56 -6.87 14.81
CA VAL A 38 12.12 -7.75 15.85
C VAL A 38 13.48 -8.29 15.43
N GLU A 39 13.56 -8.83 14.22
CA GLU A 39 14.76 -9.47 13.69
C GLU A 39 15.89 -8.47 13.42
N HIS A 40 15.59 -7.34 12.78
CA HIS A 40 16.60 -6.36 12.35
C HIS A 40 17.08 -5.45 13.47
N LEU A 41 16.24 -5.18 14.47
CA LEU A 41 16.63 -4.32 15.61
C LEU A 41 16.93 -5.12 16.88
N ASN A 42 16.79 -6.46 16.84
CA ASN A 42 16.99 -7.35 17.98
C ASN A 42 16.18 -6.92 19.23
N VAL A 43 14.90 -6.64 19.02
CA VAL A 43 13.95 -6.20 20.06
C VAL A 43 12.83 -7.21 20.23
N ASN A 44 12.09 -7.14 21.34
CA ASN A 44 10.88 -7.95 21.50
C ASN A 44 9.68 -7.38 20.71
N ILE A 45 8.63 -8.18 20.54
CA ILE A 45 7.46 -7.80 19.73
C ILE A 45 6.69 -6.58 20.28
N ASN A 46 6.69 -6.35 21.59
CA ASN A 46 6.01 -5.20 22.19
C ASN A 46 6.76 -3.90 21.90
N GLU A 47 8.09 -3.96 21.93
CA GLU A 47 8.97 -2.88 21.54
C GLU A 47 8.88 -2.61 20.04
N ALA A 48 8.89 -3.64 19.20
CA ALA A 48 8.70 -3.52 17.75
C ALA A 48 7.39 -2.78 17.39
N LYS A 49 6.27 -3.13 18.05
CA LYS A 49 4.99 -2.40 17.88
C LYS A 49 5.08 -0.94 18.32
N THR A 50 5.87 -0.65 19.35
CA THR A 50 6.07 0.72 19.83
C THR A 50 6.88 1.53 18.83
N ILE A 51 7.96 0.95 18.29
CA ILE A 51 8.79 1.53 17.23
C ILE A 51 7.93 1.79 15.98
N GLN A 52 7.14 0.81 15.54
CA GLN A 52 6.24 0.93 14.39
C GLN A 52 5.31 2.14 14.52
N ARG A 53 4.57 2.24 15.65
CA ARG A 53 3.65 3.37 15.91
C ARG A 53 4.38 4.70 16.01
N LYS A 54 5.54 4.73 16.67
CA LYS A 54 6.37 5.93 16.83
C LYS A 54 6.80 6.46 15.47
N TYR A 55 7.34 5.59 14.62
CA TYR A 55 7.81 5.98 13.29
C TYR A 55 6.68 6.35 12.34
N TYR A 56 5.58 5.59 12.33
CA TYR A 56 4.40 5.98 11.58
C TYR A 56 3.91 7.40 11.96
N LYS A 57 3.75 7.68 13.25
CA LYS A 57 3.27 8.98 13.73
C LYS A 57 4.23 10.14 13.40
N LYS A 58 5.55 9.90 13.45
CA LYS A 58 6.56 10.95 13.29
C LYS A 58 6.99 11.16 11.83
N HIS A 59 7.01 10.12 11.02
CA HIS A 59 7.57 10.13 9.66
C HIS A 59 6.53 9.89 8.56
N GLY A 60 5.24 9.72 8.90
CA GLY A 60 4.18 9.38 7.95
C GLY A 60 4.12 7.89 7.62
N THR A 61 5.26 7.21 7.57
CA THR A 61 5.35 5.75 7.43
C THR A 61 6.35 5.13 8.40
N THR A 62 6.12 3.87 8.78
CA THR A 62 7.12 3.13 9.56
C THR A 62 8.42 2.93 8.77
N LEU A 63 8.32 2.66 7.47
CA LEU A 63 9.48 2.51 6.58
C LEU A 63 10.39 3.75 6.65
N ARG A 64 9.83 4.96 6.50
CA ARG A 64 10.65 6.17 6.51
C ARG A 64 11.38 6.37 7.84
N GLY A 65 10.73 6.09 8.96
CA GLY A 65 11.41 6.12 10.27
C GLY A 65 12.49 5.04 10.42
N LEU A 66 12.29 3.84 9.85
CA LEU A 66 13.32 2.81 9.84
C LEU A 66 14.53 3.21 8.98
N MET A 67 14.31 3.84 7.84
CA MET A 67 15.39 4.38 7.00
C MET A 67 16.18 5.46 7.76
N ASP A 68 15.48 6.49 8.26
CA ASP A 68 16.10 7.66 8.88
C ASP A 68 16.87 7.33 10.17
N ASN A 69 16.41 6.34 10.95
CA ASN A 69 16.96 6.07 12.29
C ASN A 69 17.81 4.79 12.36
N HIS A 70 17.68 3.88 11.39
CA HIS A 70 18.35 2.57 11.42
C HIS A 70 19.04 2.21 10.11
N GLY A 71 18.98 3.05 9.08
CA GLY A 71 19.64 2.78 7.79
C GLY A 71 19.07 1.56 7.06
N ILE A 72 17.80 1.20 7.34
CA ILE A 72 17.15 0.07 6.67
C ILE A 72 17.02 0.36 5.17
N ASP A 73 17.43 -0.61 4.36
CA ASP A 73 17.20 -0.59 2.92
C ASP A 73 15.69 -0.72 2.63
N PRO A 74 15.09 0.25 1.92
CA PRO A 74 13.64 0.25 1.72
C PRO A 74 13.15 -0.86 0.80
N ASP A 75 13.94 -1.30 -0.18
CA ASP A 75 13.55 -2.35 -1.09
C ASP A 75 13.48 -3.70 -0.34
N SER A 76 14.50 -4.02 0.47
CA SER A 76 14.49 -5.20 1.35
C SER A 76 13.31 -5.20 2.32
N PHE A 77 13.01 -4.08 2.95
CA PHE A 77 11.84 -3.96 3.82
C PHE A 77 10.54 -4.25 3.07
N LEU A 78 10.33 -3.61 1.92
CA LEU A 78 9.11 -3.75 1.11
C LEU A 78 8.94 -5.16 0.55
N GLU A 79 10.05 -5.82 0.18
CA GLU A 79 10.03 -7.22 -0.21
C GLU A 79 9.58 -8.13 0.93
N GLU A 80 10.06 -7.92 2.16
CA GLU A 80 9.68 -8.73 3.31
C GLU A 80 8.23 -8.51 3.74
N VAL A 81 7.81 -7.25 3.88
CA VAL A 81 6.45 -6.95 4.39
C VAL A 81 5.35 -7.23 3.37
N HIS A 82 5.68 -7.42 2.08
CA HIS A 82 4.73 -7.78 1.02
C HIS A 82 4.80 -9.26 0.58
N LYS A 83 5.46 -10.14 1.35
CA LYS A 83 5.34 -11.62 1.22
C LYS A 83 4.00 -12.12 1.77
N LEU A 84 2.91 -11.66 1.16
CA LEU A 84 1.54 -11.91 1.60
C LEU A 84 0.92 -13.11 0.89
N ASP A 85 -0.06 -13.72 1.53
CA ASP A 85 -1.06 -14.54 0.86
C ASP A 85 -2.14 -13.64 0.25
N TYR A 86 -2.10 -13.51 -1.08
CA TYR A 86 -3.07 -12.76 -1.88
C TYR A 86 -4.28 -13.58 -2.31
N SER A 87 -4.37 -14.88 -1.95
CA SER A 87 -5.53 -15.72 -2.29
C SER A 87 -6.83 -15.25 -1.65
N ILE A 88 -6.73 -14.50 -0.54
CA ILE A 88 -7.86 -13.90 0.18
C ILE A 88 -8.51 -12.73 -0.57
N VAL A 89 -7.84 -12.17 -1.58
CA VAL A 89 -8.38 -11.09 -2.40
C VAL A 89 -9.14 -11.69 -3.57
N SER A 90 -10.43 -11.40 -3.63
CA SER A 90 -11.33 -11.85 -4.68
C SER A 90 -11.67 -10.71 -5.65
N PRO A 91 -12.04 -11.03 -6.90
CA PRO A 91 -12.53 -10.04 -7.86
C PRO A 91 -13.68 -9.20 -7.30
N ASN A 92 -13.74 -7.91 -7.67
CA ASN A 92 -14.80 -7.01 -7.23
C ASN A 92 -15.51 -6.34 -8.42
N LEU A 93 -16.50 -7.04 -8.98
CA LEU A 93 -17.26 -6.57 -10.14
C LEU A 93 -18.03 -5.26 -9.89
N LYS A 94 -18.45 -5.01 -8.64
CA LYS A 94 -19.15 -3.75 -8.29
C LYS A 94 -18.17 -2.58 -8.34
N LEU A 95 -16.96 -2.76 -7.80
CA LEU A 95 -15.90 -1.76 -7.89
C LEU A 95 -15.49 -1.50 -9.34
N ALA A 96 -15.26 -2.56 -10.12
CA ALA A 96 -14.90 -2.45 -11.54
C ALA A 96 -15.92 -1.57 -12.31
N LYS A 97 -17.22 -1.88 -12.19
CA LYS A 97 -18.29 -1.08 -12.81
C LYS A 97 -18.31 0.37 -12.34
N ASN A 98 -18.08 0.62 -11.05
CA ASN A 98 -18.04 1.97 -10.52
C ASN A 98 -16.86 2.76 -11.09
N LEU A 99 -15.69 2.13 -11.23
CA LEU A 99 -14.51 2.74 -11.84
C LEU A 99 -14.74 3.00 -13.34
N GLU A 100 -15.32 2.06 -14.08
CA GLU A 100 -15.67 2.24 -15.50
C GLU A 100 -16.58 3.46 -15.74
N ASN A 101 -17.49 3.75 -14.81
CA ASN A 101 -18.39 4.91 -14.89
C ASN A 101 -17.72 6.26 -14.63
N LEU A 102 -16.46 6.28 -14.17
CA LEU A 102 -15.70 7.51 -13.99
C LEU A 102 -15.01 7.89 -15.30
N ASN A 103 -15.44 8.99 -15.91
CA ASN A 103 -14.80 9.56 -17.08
C ASN A 103 -13.40 10.09 -16.73
N GLY A 104 -12.42 9.86 -17.59
CA GLY A 104 -11.04 10.32 -17.40
C GLY A 104 -10.07 9.22 -16.98
N LYS A 105 -8.79 9.62 -16.96
CA LYS A 105 -7.64 8.78 -16.62
C LYS A 105 -7.65 8.42 -15.15
N LYS A 106 -7.07 7.28 -14.81
CA LYS A 106 -7.01 6.80 -13.42
C LYS A 106 -5.61 6.34 -13.11
N PHE A 107 -5.09 6.78 -11.97
CA PHE A 107 -3.76 6.42 -11.51
C PHE A 107 -3.85 5.91 -10.08
N ILE A 108 -3.02 4.93 -9.74
CA ILE A 108 -2.78 4.54 -8.35
C ILE A 108 -1.71 5.46 -7.77
N PHE A 109 -1.91 5.91 -6.55
CA PHE A 109 -0.91 6.57 -5.73
C PHE A 109 -0.85 5.87 -4.37
N THR A 110 0.24 5.18 -4.08
CA THR A 110 0.32 4.28 -2.91
C THR A 110 1.67 4.33 -2.21
N ASN A 111 1.64 4.12 -0.89
CA ASN A 111 2.83 3.91 -0.05
C ASN A 111 3.37 2.47 -0.14
N ALA A 112 2.72 1.57 -0.87
CA ALA A 112 3.23 0.24 -1.17
C ALA A 112 4.25 0.27 -2.32
N ASN A 113 4.90 -0.86 -2.58
CA ASN A 113 5.72 -1.04 -3.79
C ASN A 113 4.83 -1.42 -4.98
N LYS A 114 5.31 -1.14 -6.20
CA LYS A 114 4.58 -1.46 -7.43
C LYS A 114 4.16 -2.93 -7.53
N LYS A 115 5.02 -3.86 -7.09
CA LYS A 115 4.73 -5.31 -7.12
C LYS A 115 3.48 -5.66 -6.30
N HIS A 116 3.32 -5.10 -5.10
CA HIS A 116 2.11 -5.30 -4.30
C HIS A 116 0.89 -4.74 -5.02
N ALA A 117 1.00 -3.52 -5.56
CA ALA A 117 -0.09 -2.87 -6.26
C ALA A 117 -0.56 -3.66 -7.48
N ASP A 118 0.36 -4.11 -8.35
CA ASP A 118 0.03 -4.94 -9.52
C ASP A 118 -0.78 -6.19 -9.12
N ILE A 119 -0.32 -6.94 -8.10
CA ILE A 119 -0.99 -8.17 -7.66
C ILE A 119 -2.40 -7.88 -7.15
N ILE A 120 -2.60 -6.82 -6.35
CA ILE A 120 -3.92 -6.46 -5.83
C ILE A 120 -4.86 -6.07 -6.98
N LEU A 121 -4.41 -5.24 -7.92
CA LEU A 121 -5.22 -4.80 -9.05
C LEU A 121 -5.64 -5.98 -9.95
N ASP A 122 -4.73 -6.94 -10.18
CA ASP A 122 -5.01 -8.17 -10.92
C ASP A 122 -6.04 -9.04 -10.19
N LYS A 123 -5.87 -9.23 -8.88
CA LYS A 123 -6.80 -10.01 -8.05
C LYS A 123 -8.21 -9.40 -8.01
N LEU A 124 -8.29 -8.06 -7.95
CA LEU A 124 -9.55 -7.32 -8.00
C LEU A 124 -10.17 -7.29 -9.41
N GLN A 125 -9.42 -7.67 -10.45
CA GLN A 125 -9.79 -7.60 -11.87
C GLN A 125 -10.05 -6.16 -12.34
N ILE A 126 -9.18 -5.23 -11.95
CA ILE A 126 -9.30 -3.80 -12.30
C ILE A 126 -8.00 -3.20 -12.84
N ALA A 127 -6.93 -3.99 -13.02
CA ALA A 127 -5.64 -3.50 -13.50
C ALA A 127 -5.73 -2.74 -14.82
N ASN A 128 -6.57 -3.20 -15.76
CA ASN A 128 -6.80 -2.56 -17.05
C ASN A 128 -7.56 -1.23 -16.98
N LEU A 129 -8.06 -0.84 -15.81
CA LEU A 129 -8.79 0.44 -15.62
C LEU A 129 -7.85 1.59 -15.22
N PHE A 130 -6.57 1.32 -14.93
CA PHE A 130 -5.58 2.31 -14.52
C PHE A 130 -4.51 2.51 -15.59
N GLU A 131 -4.12 3.76 -15.83
CA GLU A 131 -3.05 4.12 -16.78
C GLU A 131 -1.65 4.01 -16.16
N GLY A 132 -1.56 3.99 -14.83
CA GLY A 132 -0.28 3.87 -14.16
C GLY A 132 -0.38 3.80 -12.65
N ILE A 133 0.77 3.48 -12.04
CA ILE A 133 0.96 3.38 -10.60
C ILE A 133 2.13 4.29 -10.24
N PHE A 134 1.88 5.22 -9.32
CA PHE A 134 2.90 5.99 -8.64
C PHE A 134 3.08 5.39 -7.24
N ASP A 135 4.16 4.62 -7.09
CA ASP A 135 4.45 3.88 -5.86
C ASP A 135 5.42 4.65 -4.95
N ILE A 136 5.68 4.10 -3.76
CA ILE A 136 6.56 4.74 -2.77
C ILE A 136 7.99 4.94 -3.27
N LYS A 137 8.46 4.08 -4.19
CA LYS A 137 9.79 4.20 -4.77
C LYS A 137 9.87 5.37 -5.73
N MET A 138 8.84 5.59 -6.57
CA MET A 138 8.73 6.79 -7.40
C MET A 138 8.63 8.09 -6.58
N ALA A 139 8.08 8.01 -5.37
CA ALA A 139 8.06 9.11 -4.40
C ALA A 139 9.41 9.34 -3.70
N ASN A 140 10.48 8.62 -4.05
CA ASN A 140 11.76 8.60 -3.32
C ASN A 140 11.59 8.26 -1.83
N TYR A 141 10.61 7.41 -1.51
CA TYR A 141 10.25 7.01 -0.14
C TYR A 141 9.88 8.22 0.76
N ILE A 142 9.36 9.28 0.15
CA ILE A 142 8.75 10.43 0.82
C ILE A 142 7.23 10.21 0.81
N PRO A 143 6.61 9.94 1.98
CA PRO A 143 5.17 9.73 2.07
C PRO A 143 4.36 11.04 2.06
#